data_AF-A0A9P1N9H1-F1
#
_entry.id   AF-A0A9P1N9H1-F1
#
_cell.length_a   1.000
_cell.length_b   1.000
_cell.length_c   1.000
_cell.angle_alpha   90.00
_cell.angle_beta   90.00
_cell.angle_gamma   90.00
#
_symmetry.space_group_name_H-M   'P 1'
#
loop_
_entity.id
_entity.type
_entity.pdbx_description
1 polymer ?
#
loop_
_entity_poly.entity_id
_entity_poly.type
_entity_poly.pdbx_seq_one_letter_code
_entity_poly.pdbx_strand_id
1 'polypeptide(L)'
;MLIKLLIIIVFASASLGFPNPNNDNNPFGCSTEDLQLTSTCRPKLTKLTDEMKKFPAGKGLPDSASLKVMLNHCEDAMKCIDKAQCSAIRDRTKNFKTMCETIKFLGESYGQCSKTLKESTSKSECSTWFYSDKSHMSNKENCDGFKQRKDCIQKDVRKTCGAEVEQNFNQNLGFIMKQVGCV
;
A
#
# COMPACT_ATOMS: atom_id res chain seq x y z
N MET A 1 7.20 6.85 6.11
CA MET A 1 6.98 6.31 4.76
C MET A 1 5.58 5.73 4.56
N LEU A 2 5.17 4.67 5.27
CA LEU A 2 3.88 3.97 5.02
C LEU A 2 2.64 4.88 5.00
N ILE A 3 2.53 5.81 5.96
CA ILE A 3 1.44 6.80 6.00
C ILE A 3 1.52 7.79 4.81
N LYS A 4 2.72 8.25 4.44
CA LYS A 4 2.91 9.13 3.26
C LYS A 4 2.53 8.40 1.96
N LEU A 5 2.79 7.09 1.88
CA LEU A 5 2.44 6.26 0.71
C LEU A 5 0.92 6.09 0.58
N LEU A 6 0.22 5.78 1.67
CA LEU A 6 -1.24 5.71 1.67
C LEU A 6 -1.87 7.04 1.23
N ILE A 7 -1.33 8.17 1.68
CA ILE A 7 -1.82 9.50 1.32
C ILE A 7 -1.61 9.81 -0.17
N ILE A 8 -0.41 9.60 -0.70
CA ILE A 8 -0.12 9.84 -2.12
C ILE A 8 -1.06 9.00 -3.00
N ILE A 9 -1.30 7.75 -2.61
CA ILE A 9 -2.16 6.86 -3.38
C ILE A 9 -3.63 7.31 -3.30
N VAL A 10 -4.14 7.73 -2.13
CA VAL A 10 -5.52 8.25 -1.97
C VAL A 10 -5.79 9.46 -2.88
N PHE A 11 -4.85 10.41 -2.93
CA PHE A 11 -5.00 11.60 -3.79
C PHE A 11 -4.89 11.28 -5.29
N ALA A 12 -4.06 10.31 -5.67
CA ALA A 12 -3.97 9.81 -7.04
C ALA A 12 -5.21 9.00 -7.46
N SER A 13 -5.89 8.32 -6.52
CA SER A 13 -7.12 7.57 -6.79
C SER A 13 -8.37 8.45 -6.94
N ALA A 14 -8.45 9.58 -6.22
CA ALA A 14 -9.58 10.49 -6.29
C ALA A 14 -9.71 11.21 -7.66
N SER A 15 -8.63 11.19 -8.45
CA SER A 15 -8.56 11.74 -9.81
C SER A 15 -8.83 10.71 -10.91
N LEU A 16 -9.35 9.52 -10.57
CA LEU A 16 -9.93 8.60 -11.56
C LEU A 16 -11.22 9.17 -12.14
N GLY A 17 -11.08 10.13 -13.06
CA GLY A 17 -12.11 10.48 -14.02
C GLY A 17 -12.36 9.25 -14.89
N PHE A 18 -13.28 8.38 -14.47
CA PHE A 18 -13.80 7.36 -15.37
C PHE A 18 -14.73 8.03 -16.38
N PRO A 19 -14.62 7.68 -17.68
CA PRO A 19 -15.45 8.24 -18.72
C PRO A 19 -16.94 8.02 -18.44
N ASN A 20 -17.76 8.96 -18.92
CA ASN A 20 -19.20 8.82 -18.96
C ASN A 20 -19.56 7.72 -19.98
N PRO A 21 -20.31 6.66 -19.60
CA PRO A 21 -20.64 5.56 -20.51
C PRO A 21 -21.53 5.96 -21.71
N ASN A 22 -22.09 7.18 -21.72
CA ASN A 22 -22.98 7.68 -22.77
C ASN A 22 -22.30 8.57 -23.83
N ASN A 23 -20.98 8.43 -24.03
CA ASN A 23 -20.26 9.21 -25.05
C ASN A 23 -19.69 8.26 -26.12
N ASP A 24 -20.25 8.34 -27.32
CA ASP A 24 -19.90 7.49 -28.48
C ASP A 24 -18.46 7.72 -28.99
N ASN A 25 -17.78 8.76 -28.49
CA ASN A 25 -16.35 8.95 -28.67
C ASN A 25 -15.60 8.29 -27.52
N ASN A 26 -15.32 6.99 -27.66
CA ASN A 26 -14.57 6.21 -26.68
C ASN A 26 -13.13 6.75 -26.53
N PRO A 27 -12.81 7.49 -25.44
CA PRO A 27 -11.52 8.18 -25.31
C PRO A 27 -10.36 7.21 -25.04
N PHE A 28 -10.66 5.92 -24.81
CA PHE A 28 -9.71 4.92 -24.30
C PHE A 28 -9.62 3.66 -25.15
N GLY A 29 -10.43 3.53 -26.21
CA GLY A 29 -10.46 2.31 -27.04
C GLY A 29 -10.95 1.05 -26.30
N CYS A 30 -11.65 1.19 -25.17
CA CYS A 30 -12.18 0.07 -24.37
C CYS A 30 -13.53 -0.47 -24.90
N SER A 31 -13.87 -1.72 -24.61
CA SER A 31 -15.20 -2.26 -24.92
C SER A 31 -16.31 -1.58 -24.10
N THR A 32 -17.56 -1.67 -24.56
CA THR A 32 -18.73 -1.19 -23.80
C THR A 32 -18.86 -1.94 -22.47
N GLU A 33 -18.57 -3.24 -22.46
CA GLU A 33 -18.56 -4.06 -21.25
C GLU A 33 -17.53 -3.55 -20.23
N ASP A 34 -16.32 -3.22 -20.67
CA ASP A 34 -15.27 -2.64 -19.82
C ASP A 34 -15.70 -1.28 -19.24
N LEU A 35 -16.34 -0.43 -20.04
CA LEU A 35 -16.85 0.86 -19.59
C LEU A 35 -17.96 0.70 -18.56
N GLN A 36 -18.89 -0.24 -18.77
CA GLN A 36 -19.93 -0.57 -17.78
C GLN A 36 -19.34 -1.15 -16.48
N LEU A 37 -18.24 -1.90 -16.59
CA LEU A 37 -17.50 -2.41 -15.45
C LEU A 37 -16.99 -1.28 -14.55
N THR A 38 -16.50 -0.19 -15.13
CA THR A 38 -16.07 0.98 -14.34
C THR A 38 -17.23 1.59 -13.54
N SER A 39 -18.42 1.68 -14.14
CA SER A 39 -19.60 2.20 -13.48
C SER A 39 -20.06 1.30 -12.32
N THR A 40 -20.05 -0.01 -12.52
CA THR A 40 -20.43 -0.99 -11.49
C THR A 40 -19.39 -1.16 -10.38
N CYS A 41 -18.10 -1.01 -10.68
CA CYS A 41 -17.03 -1.12 -9.69
C CYS A 41 -16.79 0.19 -8.92
N ARG A 42 -17.15 1.35 -9.47
CA ARG A 42 -16.94 2.66 -8.84
C ARG A 42 -17.49 2.73 -7.40
N PRO A 43 -18.73 2.31 -7.08
CA PRO A 43 -19.22 2.35 -5.70
C PRO A 43 -18.38 1.55 -4.70
N LYS A 44 -17.75 0.44 -5.14
CA LYS A 44 -16.86 -0.37 -4.28
C LYS A 44 -15.56 0.36 -3.99
N LEU A 45 -14.99 1.03 -4.99
CA LEU A 45 -13.82 1.90 -4.83
C LEU A 45 -14.12 3.11 -3.92
N THR A 46 -15.33 3.66 -4.01
CA THR A 46 -15.79 4.75 -3.14
C THR A 46 -15.82 4.32 -1.68
N LYS A 47 -16.35 3.13 -1.35
CA LYS A 47 -16.37 2.61 0.04
C LYS A 47 -14.97 2.53 0.66
N LEU A 48 -14.00 2.03 -0.11
CA LEU A 48 -12.60 2.00 0.33
C LEU A 48 -12.08 3.41 0.60
N THR A 49 -12.31 4.32 -0.34
CA THR A 49 -11.86 5.72 -0.22
C THR A 49 -12.48 6.41 1.00
N ASP A 50 -13.76 6.18 1.27
CA ASP A 50 -14.46 6.75 2.41
C ASP A 50 -13.99 6.17 3.74
N GLU A 51 -13.65 4.89 3.80
CA GLU A 51 -13.01 4.30 4.97
C GLU A 51 -11.64 4.92 5.23
N MET A 52 -10.83 5.11 4.18
CA MET A 52 -9.50 5.72 4.29
C MET A 52 -9.56 7.18 4.76
N LYS A 53 -10.57 7.95 4.34
CA LYS A 53 -10.77 9.34 4.78
C LYS A 53 -10.94 9.49 6.30
N LYS A 54 -11.37 8.43 6.99
CA LYS A 54 -11.50 8.44 8.46
C LYS A 54 -10.15 8.52 9.17
N PHE A 55 -9.05 8.25 8.46
CA PHE A 55 -7.68 8.24 8.98
C PHE A 55 -6.83 9.31 8.27
N PRO A 56 -7.08 10.61 8.54
CA PRO A 56 -6.36 11.70 7.90
C PRO A 56 -4.87 11.69 8.29
N ALA A 57 -4.07 12.32 7.44
CA ALA A 57 -2.63 12.44 7.61
C ALA A 57 -2.25 12.93 9.01
N GLY A 58 -1.33 12.22 9.67
CA GLY A 58 -0.79 12.61 10.98
C GLY A 58 -1.50 11.99 12.19
N LYS A 59 -2.65 11.32 12.04
CA LYS A 59 -3.34 10.62 13.15
C LYS A 59 -2.82 9.20 13.47
N GLY A 60 -1.70 8.80 12.86
CA GLY A 60 -1.12 7.47 13.01
C GLY A 60 -1.67 6.44 12.04
N LEU A 61 -1.23 5.19 12.16
CA LEU A 61 -1.74 4.07 11.38
C LEU A 61 -3.14 3.67 11.89
N PRO A 62 -4.06 3.23 11.01
CA PRO A 62 -5.33 2.65 11.46
C PRO A 62 -5.07 1.40 12.30
N ASP A 63 -5.98 1.11 13.23
CA ASP A 63 -5.92 -0.13 14.00
C ASP A 63 -6.23 -1.37 13.14
N SER A 64 -5.99 -2.56 13.71
CA SER A 64 -6.18 -3.82 13.02
C SER A 64 -7.63 -4.05 12.56
N ALA A 65 -8.62 -3.58 13.32
CA ALA A 65 -10.03 -3.69 12.96
C ALA A 65 -10.35 -2.82 11.73
N SER A 66 -9.85 -1.60 11.71
CA SER A 66 -10.01 -0.65 10.62
C SER A 66 -9.30 -1.12 9.35
N LEU A 67 -8.08 -1.65 9.49
CA LEU A 67 -7.34 -2.26 8.38
C LEU A 67 -8.07 -3.46 7.80
N LYS A 68 -8.71 -4.29 8.63
CA LYS A 68 -9.54 -5.40 8.15
C LYS A 68 -10.74 -4.92 7.34
N VAL A 69 -11.42 -3.85 7.77
CA VAL A 69 -12.53 -3.24 7.01
C VAL A 69 -12.03 -2.70 5.67
N MET A 70 -10.92 -1.96 5.67
CA MET A 70 -10.30 -1.46 4.44
C MET A 70 -9.89 -2.61 3.50
N LEU A 71 -9.32 -3.69 4.04
CA LEU A 71 -8.92 -4.85 3.25
C LEU A 71 -10.12 -5.53 2.59
N ASN A 72 -11.23 -5.68 3.31
CA ASN A 72 -12.47 -6.22 2.73
C ASN A 72 -12.97 -5.37 1.55
N HIS A 73 -12.96 -4.03 1.70
CA HIS A 73 -13.33 -3.13 0.60
C HIS A 73 -12.35 -3.21 -0.58
N CYS A 74 -11.08 -3.40 -0.29
CA CYS A 74 -10.05 -3.66 -1.29
C CYS A 74 -10.32 -4.94 -2.09
N GLU A 75 -10.56 -6.07 -1.42
CA GLU A 75 -10.85 -7.33 -2.08
C GLU A 75 -12.12 -7.24 -2.94
N ASP A 76 -13.17 -6.62 -2.43
CA ASP A 76 -14.41 -6.41 -3.16
C ASP A 76 -14.22 -5.56 -4.42
N ALA A 77 -13.45 -4.47 -4.32
CA ALA A 77 -13.17 -3.58 -5.43
C ALA A 77 -12.26 -4.25 -6.47
N MET A 78 -11.22 -4.97 -6.04
CA MET A 78 -10.29 -5.66 -6.92
C MET A 78 -10.96 -6.82 -7.66
N LYS A 79 -11.75 -7.66 -6.98
CA LYS A 79 -12.57 -8.72 -7.62
C LYS A 79 -13.49 -8.18 -8.70
N CYS A 80 -13.97 -6.94 -8.53
CA CYS A 80 -14.79 -6.29 -9.53
C CYS A 80 -13.95 -5.90 -10.74
N ILE A 81 -12.84 -5.19 -10.53
CA ILE A 81 -12.07 -4.55 -11.61
C ILE A 81 -11.11 -5.48 -12.34
N ASP A 82 -10.69 -6.59 -11.73
CA ASP A 82 -9.80 -7.60 -12.34
C ASP A 82 -10.44 -8.29 -13.56
N LYS A 83 -11.75 -8.11 -13.75
CA LYS A 83 -12.47 -8.58 -14.95
C LYS A 83 -12.22 -7.70 -16.18
N ALA A 84 -11.74 -6.47 -16.00
CA ALA A 84 -11.50 -5.53 -17.10
C ALA A 84 -10.42 -6.05 -18.05
N GLN A 85 -10.73 -6.08 -19.35
CA GLN A 85 -9.78 -6.47 -20.40
C GLN A 85 -9.01 -5.26 -20.93
N CYS A 86 -9.63 -4.07 -20.91
CA CYS A 86 -9.00 -2.84 -21.37
C CYS A 86 -7.76 -2.45 -20.56
N SER A 87 -6.63 -2.28 -21.25
CA SER A 87 -5.35 -1.86 -20.65
C SER A 87 -5.45 -0.49 -19.96
N ALA A 88 -6.13 0.48 -20.56
CA ALA A 88 -6.30 1.81 -19.98
C ALA A 88 -6.99 1.79 -18.60
N ILE A 89 -7.95 0.87 -18.40
CA ILE A 89 -8.61 0.67 -17.10
C ILE A 89 -7.65 -0.01 -16.13
N ARG A 90 -6.96 -1.07 -16.56
CA ARG A 90 -5.97 -1.79 -15.73
C ARG A 90 -4.83 -0.89 -15.27
N ASP A 91 -4.36 0.02 -16.13
CA ASP A 91 -3.30 0.97 -15.79
C ASP A 91 -3.77 2.00 -14.77
N ARG A 92 -4.99 2.53 -14.96
CA ARG A 92 -5.61 3.46 -13.99
C ARG A 92 -5.85 2.82 -12.63
N THR A 93 -6.05 1.50 -12.57
CA THR A 93 -6.34 0.79 -11.32
C THR A 93 -5.10 0.20 -10.66
N LYS A 94 -3.94 0.26 -11.31
CA LYS A 94 -2.65 -0.17 -10.74
C LYS A 94 -2.31 0.53 -9.42
N ASN A 95 -2.64 1.82 -9.30
CA ASN A 95 -2.46 2.57 -8.06
C ASN A 95 -3.36 2.04 -6.95
N PHE A 96 -4.62 1.71 -7.26
CA PHE A 96 -5.55 1.08 -6.31
C PHE A 96 -5.07 -0.30 -5.87
N LYS A 97 -4.57 -1.12 -6.81
CA LYS A 97 -4.00 -2.42 -6.48
C LYS A 97 -2.82 -2.28 -5.51
N THR A 98 -1.92 -1.34 -5.78
CA THR A 98 -0.78 -1.03 -4.90
C THR A 98 -1.25 -0.55 -3.53
N MET A 99 -2.32 0.23 -3.47
CA MET A 99 -2.96 0.65 -2.22
C MET A 99 -3.43 -0.55 -1.41
N CYS A 100 -4.13 -1.49 -2.06
CA CYS A 100 -4.69 -2.67 -1.42
C CYS A 100 -3.61 -3.63 -0.94
N GLU A 101 -2.54 -3.80 -1.71
CA GLU A 101 -1.35 -4.53 -1.25
C GLU A 101 -0.72 -3.87 -0.01
N THR A 102 -0.70 -2.53 0.03
CA THR A 102 -0.20 -1.79 1.21
C THR A 102 -1.10 -1.97 2.43
N ILE A 103 -2.43 -1.87 2.27
CA ILE A 103 -3.39 -2.10 3.35
C ILE A 103 -3.28 -3.52 3.88
N LYS A 104 -3.20 -4.52 2.98
CA LYS A 104 -3.00 -5.92 3.34
C LYS A 104 -1.75 -6.09 4.18
N PHE A 105 -0.61 -5.59 3.71
CA PHE A 105 0.66 -5.65 4.42
C PHE A 105 0.60 -4.96 5.78
N LEU A 106 -0.06 -3.81 5.88
CA LEU A 106 -0.25 -3.12 7.16
C LEU A 106 -1.13 -3.91 8.14
N GLY A 107 -2.09 -4.67 7.62
CA GLY A 107 -2.94 -5.58 8.40
C GLY A 107 -2.20 -6.85 8.87
N GLU A 108 -1.05 -7.17 8.30
CA GLU A 108 -0.22 -8.31 8.73
C GLU A 108 0.57 -7.99 10.01
N SER A 109 1.07 -9.05 10.66
CA SER A 109 1.70 -8.96 11.98
C SER A 109 2.92 -8.03 12.02
N TYR A 110 3.72 -7.97 10.95
CA TYR A 110 4.79 -6.99 10.85
C TYR A 110 4.26 -5.56 10.67
N GLY A 111 3.26 -5.36 9.81
CA GLY A 111 2.63 -4.06 9.59
C GLY A 111 2.16 -3.43 10.90
N GLN A 112 1.50 -4.23 11.74
CA GLN A 112 1.07 -3.84 13.08
C GLN A 112 2.25 -3.51 14.01
N CYS A 113 3.30 -4.34 14.03
CA CYS A 113 4.44 -4.10 14.91
C CYS A 113 5.37 -2.96 14.43
N SER A 114 5.30 -2.58 13.15
CA SER A 114 6.17 -1.56 12.58
C SER A 114 6.07 -0.21 13.30
N LYS A 115 4.89 0.11 13.87
CA LYS A 115 4.70 1.30 14.71
C LYS A 115 5.51 1.20 16.00
N THR A 116 5.41 0.08 16.72
CA THR A 116 6.16 -0.19 17.94
C THR A 116 7.66 -0.14 17.69
N LEU A 117 8.15 -0.73 16.60
CA LEU A 117 9.55 -0.64 16.18
C LEU A 117 9.98 0.80 15.90
N LYS A 118 9.13 1.58 15.21
CA LYS A 118 9.37 2.99 14.93
C LYS A 118 9.28 3.88 16.17
N GLU A 119 8.59 3.48 17.22
CA GLU A 119 8.43 4.27 18.46
C GLU A 119 9.33 3.79 19.59
N SER A 120 9.94 2.61 19.45
CA SER A 120 10.85 2.04 20.45
C SER A 120 12.01 2.99 20.79
N THR A 121 12.27 3.12 22.09
CA THR A 121 13.42 3.86 22.64
C THR A 121 14.72 3.07 22.59
N SER A 122 14.64 1.77 22.29
CA SER A 122 15.77 0.83 22.27
C SER A 122 16.12 0.36 20.85
N LYS A 123 15.87 1.22 19.84
CA LYS A 123 16.24 0.94 18.46
C LYS A 123 17.74 0.84 18.31
N SER A 124 18.19 -0.18 17.58
CA SER A 124 19.55 -0.18 17.07
C SER A 124 19.73 0.92 16.01
N GLU A 125 20.98 1.18 15.64
CA GLU A 125 21.32 2.02 14.49
C GLU A 125 20.61 1.52 13.21
N CYS A 126 20.45 0.20 13.06
CA CYS A 126 19.80 -0.38 11.88
C CYS A 126 18.31 -0.05 11.80
N SER A 127 17.57 -0.17 12.91
CA SER A 127 16.17 0.26 12.95
C SER A 127 16.04 1.76 12.80
N THR A 128 16.94 2.54 13.39
CA THR A 128 16.97 4.00 13.24
C THR A 128 17.17 4.39 11.78
N TRP A 129 18.14 3.77 11.11
CA TRP A 129 18.33 3.92 9.67
C TRP A 129 17.09 3.46 8.91
N PHE A 130 16.52 2.28 9.19
CA PHE A 130 15.38 1.74 8.45
C PHE A 130 14.16 2.68 8.46
N TYR A 131 13.88 3.35 9.58
CA TYR A 131 12.75 4.28 9.71
C TYR A 131 13.08 5.76 9.43
N SER A 132 14.34 6.09 9.11
CA SER A 132 14.74 7.47 8.74
C SER A 132 14.14 7.92 7.41
N ASP A 133 14.08 9.23 7.21
CA ASP A 133 13.79 9.82 5.89
C ASP A 133 14.98 9.59 4.95
N LYS A 134 14.73 8.96 3.80
CA LYS A 134 15.73 8.61 2.78
C LYS A 134 15.44 9.29 1.44
N SER A 135 14.64 10.36 1.42
CA SER A 135 14.31 11.12 0.21
C SER A 135 15.53 11.70 -0.51
N HIS A 136 16.67 11.83 0.17
CA HIS A 136 17.94 12.28 -0.39
C HIS A 136 18.83 11.16 -0.94
N MET A 137 18.48 9.89 -0.69
CA MET A 137 19.27 8.72 -1.13
C MET A 137 18.75 8.20 -2.46
N SER A 138 19.67 7.78 -3.34
CA SER A 138 19.34 7.07 -4.57
C SER A 138 18.79 5.66 -4.29
N ASN A 139 18.09 5.07 -5.27
CA ASN A 139 17.61 3.69 -5.17
C ASN A 139 18.74 2.69 -4.88
N LYS A 140 19.91 2.91 -5.49
CA LYS A 140 21.10 2.07 -5.28
C LYS A 140 21.58 2.15 -3.82
N GLU A 141 21.71 3.36 -3.28
CA GLU A 141 22.11 3.56 -1.88
C GLU A 141 21.09 2.96 -0.90
N ASN A 142 19.79 3.10 -1.20
CA ASN A 142 18.73 2.46 -0.41
C ASN A 142 18.85 0.93 -0.43
N CYS A 143 19.09 0.34 -1.61
CA CYS A 143 19.28 -1.11 -1.75
C CYS A 143 20.53 -1.62 -1.03
N ASP A 144 21.66 -0.97 -1.23
CA ASP A 144 22.93 -1.38 -0.64
C ASP A 144 22.88 -1.21 0.89
N GLY A 145 22.30 -0.11 1.37
CA GLY A 145 22.05 0.15 2.79
C GLY A 145 21.12 -0.89 3.43
N PHE A 146 20.03 -1.27 2.75
CA PHE A 146 19.09 -2.28 3.24
C PHE A 146 19.75 -3.65 3.31
N LYS A 147 20.48 -4.08 2.26
CA LYS A 147 21.19 -5.37 2.25
C LYS A 147 22.18 -5.49 3.40
N GLN A 148 22.96 -4.43 3.66
CA GLN A 148 23.93 -4.40 4.76
C GLN A 148 23.28 -4.48 6.15
N ARG A 149 22.04 -3.97 6.30
CA ARG A 149 21.35 -3.85 7.59
C ARG A 149 20.23 -4.86 7.78
N LYS A 150 19.97 -5.72 6.79
CA LYS A 150 18.84 -6.65 6.81
C LYS A 150 18.84 -7.51 8.07
N ASP A 151 19.97 -8.14 8.39
CA ASP A 151 20.06 -9.10 9.49
C ASP A 151 19.90 -8.43 10.86
N CYS A 152 20.41 -7.20 11.04
CA CYS A 152 20.18 -6.46 12.29
C CYS A 152 18.75 -5.93 12.39
N ILE A 153 18.12 -5.53 11.28
CA ILE A 153 16.69 -5.18 11.26
C ILE A 153 15.85 -6.40 11.66
N GLN A 154 16.13 -7.58 11.11
CA GLN A 154 15.44 -8.83 11.48
C GLN A 154 15.58 -9.14 12.98
N LYS A 155 16.78 -8.97 13.55
CA LYS A 155 17.01 -9.15 14.99
C LYS A 155 16.21 -8.15 15.82
N ASP A 156 16.12 -6.90 15.41
CA ASP A 156 15.30 -5.89 16.08
C ASP A 156 13.81 -6.25 16.01
N VAL A 157 13.33 -6.68 14.84
CA VAL A 157 11.96 -7.17 14.66
C VAL A 157 11.71 -8.35 15.61
N ARG A 158 12.58 -9.35 15.63
CA ARG A 158 12.44 -10.51 16.53
C ARG A 158 12.42 -10.10 17.99
N LYS A 159 13.32 -9.20 18.39
CA LYS A 159 13.47 -8.74 19.78
C LYS A 159 12.24 -7.95 20.26
N THR A 160 11.71 -7.08 19.41
CA THR A 160 10.59 -6.20 19.77
C THR A 160 9.22 -6.87 19.56
N CYS A 161 9.10 -7.73 18.55
CA CYS A 161 7.83 -8.24 18.05
C CYS A 161 7.68 -9.76 18.13
N GLY A 162 8.75 -10.50 18.39
CA GLY A 162 8.78 -11.96 18.41
C GLY A 162 9.13 -12.61 17.07
N ALA A 163 9.41 -13.91 17.12
CA ALA A 163 9.89 -14.69 15.97
C ALA A 163 8.85 -14.86 14.84
N GLU A 164 7.57 -14.91 15.18
CA GLU A 164 6.49 -14.99 14.17
C GLU A 164 6.46 -13.72 13.30
N VAL A 165 6.64 -12.56 13.91
CA VAL A 165 6.66 -11.28 13.20
C VAL A 165 7.93 -11.12 12.35
N GLU A 166 9.06 -11.65 12.82
CA GLU A 166 10.28 -11.77 12.01
C GLU A 166 10.05 -12.64 10.76
N GLN A 167 9.33 -13.77 10.91
CA GLN A 167 9.00 -14.62 9.78
C GLN A 167 8.10 -13.89 8.76
N ASN A 168 7.09 -13.15 9.23
CA ASN A 168 6.24 -12.34 8.35
C ASN A 168 7.03 -11.21 7.64
N PHE A 169 7.99 -10.56 8.33
CA PHE A 169 8.94 -9.64 7.71
C PHE A 169 9.72 -10.30 6.57
N ASN A 170 10.21 -11.53 6.80
CA ASN A 170 11.00 -12.29 5.82
C ASN A 170 10.19 -12.70 4.59
N GLN A 171 8.95 -13.13 4.79
CA GLN A 171 8.03 -13.48 3.71
C GLN A 171 7.68 -12.28 2.82
N ASN A 172 7.71 -11.07 3.39
CA ASN A 172 7.35 -9.84 2.70
C ASN A 172 8.54 -8.96 2.29
N LEU A 173 9.77 -9.50 2.27
CA LEU A 173 10.99 -8.72 1.98
C LEU A 173 10.90 -7.91 0.67
N GLY A 174 10.32 -8.48 -0.39
CA GLY A 174 10.16 -7.76 -1.66
C GLY A 174 9.27 -6.52 -1.54
N PHE A 175 8.18 -6.60 -0.75
CA PHE A 175 7.34 -5.44 -0.47
C PHE A 175 8.08 -4.43 0.39
N ILE A 176 8.78 -4.88 1.43
CA ILE A 176 9.56 -4.04 2.35
C ILE A 176 10.69 -3.31 1.64
N MET A 177 11.40 -3.97 0.73
CA MET A 177 12.44 -3.37 -0.10
C MET A 177 11.89 -2.22 -0.95
N LYS A 178 10.74 -2.42 -1.61
CA LYS A 178 10.05 -1.34 -2.34
C LYS A 178 9.69 -0.17 -1.43
N GLN A 179 9.23 -0.46 -0.21
CA GLN A 179 8.91 0.58 0.76
C GLN A 179 10.12 1.42 1.12
N VAL A 180 11.30 0.83 1.31
CA VAL A 180 12.55 1.55 1.60
C VAL A 180 13.19 2.24 0.39
N GLY A 181 12.53 2.22 -0.78
CA GLY A 181 13.08 2.81 -2.00
C GLY A 181 14.15 1.95 -2.67
N CYS A 182 14.24 0.66 -2.31
CA CYS A 182 15.03 -0.32 -3.04
C CYS A 182 14.14 -0.99 -4.11
N VAL A 183 14.19 -0.42 -5.31
CA VAL A 183 13.36 -0.80 -6.47
C VAL A 183 14.25 -1.11 -7.67
#